data_AF-A0A432XGL5-F1
#
_entry.id   AF-A0A432XGL5-F1
#
_cell.length_a   1.000
_cell.length_b   1.000
_cell.length_c   1.000
_cell.angle_alpha   90.00
_cell.angle_beta   90.00
_cell.angle_gamma   90.00
#
_symmetry.space_group_name_H-M   'P 1'
#
loop_
_entity.id
_entity.type
_entity.pdbx_description
1 polymer ?
#
loop_
_entity_poly.entity_id
_entity_poly.type
_entity_poly.pdbx_seq_one_letter_code
_entity_poly.pdbx_strand_id
1 'polypeptide(L)'
;MDSQKIKMELAKRGFDFSMLAKALGKSPSLISKVASRKARSHAVAAAIAKALGRPIEEVFPDVPEYRVAVPKNRHEREQKERELIALLNDEK
;
A
#
# COMPACT_ATOMS: atom_id res chain seq x y z
N MET A 1 11.31 -5.20 -5.41
CA MET A 1 11.19 -6.57 -5.96
C MET A 1 10.27 -6.59 -7.17
N ASP A 2 10.54 -7.36 -8.21
CA ASP A 2 9.68 -7.50 -9.39
C ASP A 2 8.41 -8.36 -9.14
N SER A 3 7.45 -8.32 -10.06
CA SER A 3 6.15 -8.97 -9.91
C SER A 3 6.24 -10.50 -9.85
N GLN A 4 7.19 -11.13 -10.55
CA GLN A 4 7.36 -12.58 -10.50
C GLN A 4 7.90 -13.02 -9.14
N LYS A 5 8.89 -12.29 -8.60
CA LYS A 5 9.42 -12.56 -7.27
C LYS A 5 8.36 -12.36 -6.18
N ILE A 6 7.53 -11.32 -6.27
CA ILE A 6 6.38 -11.13 -5.36
C ILE A 6 5.46 -12.34 -5.39
N LYS A 7 5.07 -12.80 -6.59
CA LYS A 7 4.18 -13.96 -6.75
C LYS A 7 4.79 -15.23 -6.16
N MET A 8 6.08 -15.47 -6.40
CA MET A 8 6.80 -16.64 -5.87
C MET A 8 6.88 -16.60 -4.34
N GLU A 9 7.22 -15.47 -3.75
CA GLU A 9 7.33 -15.33 -2.29
C GLU A 9 5.98 -15.43 -1.58
N LEU A 10 4.90 -14.95 -2.22
CA LEU A 10 3.54 -15.18 -1.72
C LEU A 10 3.17 -16.67 -1.77
N ALA A 11 3.48 -17.35 -2.88
CA ALA A 11 3.19 -18.77 -3.04
C ALA A 11 3.93 -19.63 -2.01
N LYS A 12 5.19 -19.31 -1.68
CA LYS A 12 5.96 -19.95 -0.61
C LYS A 12 5.28 -19.86 0.76
N ARG A 13 4.41 -18.87 0.96
CA ARG A 13 3.66 -18.63 2.19
C ARG A 13 2.22 -19.17 2.12
N GLY A 14 1.86 -19.85 1.04
CA GLY A 14 0.50 -20.36 0.82
C GLY A 14 -0.51 -19.28 0.43
N PHE A 15 -0.06 -18.14 -0.08
CA PHE A 15 -0.93 -17.06 -0.55
C PHE A 15 -0.85 -16.89 -2.07
N ASP A 16 -1.97 -16.50 -2.68
CA ASP A 16 -2.01 -16.06 -4.08
C ASP A 16 -2.72 -14.70 -4.24
N PHE A 17 -2.69 -14.16 -5.46
CA PHE A 17 -3.33 -12.87 -5.76
C PHE A 17 -4.87 -12.93 -5.66
N SER A 18 -5.48 -14.09 -5.88
CA SER A 18 -6.92 -14.27 -5.77
C SER A 18 -7.36 -14.23 -4.30
N MET A 19 -6.58 -14.79 -3.38
CA MET A 19 -6.79 -14.71 -1.93
C MET A 19 -6.68 -13.26 -1.45
N LEU A 20 -5.63 -12.53 -1.88
CA LEU A 20 -5.48 -11.10 -1.56
C LEU A 20 -6.65 -10.27 -2.12
N ALA A 21 -7.06 -10.54 -3.36
CA ALA A 21 -8.18 -9.86 -3.99
C ALA A 21 -9.48 -10.04 -3.19
N LYS A 22 -9.81 -11.29 -2.84
CA LYS A 22 -10.97 -11.63 -2.01
C LYS A 22 -10.91 -10.96 -0.63
N ALA A 23 -9.77 -11.04 0.05
CA ALA A 23 -9.58 -10.45 1.37
C ALA A 23 -9.73 -8.91 1.38
N LEU A 24 -9.35 -8.25 0.28
CA LEU A 24 -9.42 -6.80 0.15
C LEU A 24 -10.72 -6.28 -0.50
N GLY A 25 -11.60 -7.17 -0.97
CA GLY A 25 -12.77 -6.80 -1.77
C GLY A 25 -12.38 -6.07 -3.07
N LYS A 26 -11.25 -6.45 -3.69
CA LYS A 26 -10.73 -5.86 -4.93
C LYS A 26 -10.68 -6.89 -6.04
N SER A 27 -10.51 -6.43 -7.29
CA SER A 27 -10.34 -7.34 -8.42
C SER A 27 -8.92 -7.95 -8.44
N PRO A 28 -8.75 -9.23 -8.82
CA PRO A 28 -7.42 -9.83 -9.02
C PRO A 28 -6.55 -9.07 -10.04
N SER A 29 -7.20 -8.44 -11.02
CA SER A 29 -6.54 -7.58 -12.02
C SER A 29 -5.85 -6.39 -11.36
N LEU A 30 -6.49 -5.74 -10.37
CA LEU A 30 -5.87 -4.63 -9.64
C LEU A 30 -4.62 -5.11 -8.88
N ILE A 31 -4.71 -6.26 -8.20
CA ILE A 31 -3.57 -6.84 -7.46
C ILE A 31 -2.39 -7.08 -8.41
N SER A 32 -2.64 -7.72 -9.55
CA SER A 32 -1.63 -7.98 -10.57
C SER A 32 -1.01 -6.70 -11.14
N LYS A 33 -1.84 -5.69 -11.45
CA LYS A 33 -1.36 -4.38 -11.93
C LYS A 33 -0.51 -3.67 -10.88
N VAL A 34 -0.87 -3.72 -9.61
CA VAL A 34 -0.07 -3.12 -8.53
C VAL A 34 1.25 -3.86 -8.34
N ALA A 35 1.24 -5.20 -8.29
CA ALA A 35 2.47 -6.00 -8.20
C ALA A 35 3.42 -5.73 -9.38
N SER A 36 2.88 -5.47 -10.58
CA SER A 36 3.64 -5.12 -11.80
C SER A 36 3.89 -3.63 -11.99
N ARG A 37 3.57 -2.76 -11.02
CA ARG A 37 3.70 -1.30 -11.09
C ARG A 37 2.92 -0.61 -12.22
N LYS A 38 1.96 -1.30 -12.82
CA LYS A 38 1.05 -0.74 -13.84
C LYS A 38 -0.12 0.05 -13.25
N ALA A 39 -0.33 -0.05 -11.94
CA ALA A 39 -1.31 0.74 -11.21
C ALA A 39 -0.79 1.07 -9.81
N ARG A 40 -1.30 2.16 -9.24
CA ARG A 40 -0.94 2.61 -7.90
C ARG A 40 -2.12 2.39 -6.96
N SER A 41 -1.88 1.69 -5.86
CA SER A 41 -2.84 1.52 -4.79
C SER A 41 -2.09 1.18 -3.52
N HIS A 42 -2.01 2.14 -2.60
CA HIS A 42 -1.32 1.96 -1.33
C HIS A 42 -1.92 0.80 -0.53
N ALA A 43 -3.26 0.67 -0.49
CA ALA A 43 -3.93 -0.40 0.24
C ALA A 43 -3.52 -1.79 -0.26
N VAL A 44 -3.45 -1.98 -1.58
CA VAL A 44 -3.03 -3.25 -2.20
C VAL A 44 -1.54 -3.49 -1.98
N ALA A 45 -0.70 -2.49 -2.19
CA ALA A 45 0.74 -2.60 -2.00
C ALA A 45 1.10 -2.94 -0.53
N ALA A 46 0.44 -2.28 0.43
CA ALA A 46 0.58 -2.56 1.86
C ALA A 46 0.12 -3.98 2.21
N ALA A 47 -0.97 -4.45 1.63
CA ALA A 47 -1.44 -5.82 1.85
C ALA A 47 -0.46 -6.87 1.30
N ILE A 48 0.10 -6.65 0.10
CA ILE A 48 1.15 -7.50 -0.48
C ILE A 48 2.37 -7.51 0.44
N ALA A 49 2.85 -6.34 0.88
CA ALA A 49 4.00 -6.21 1.76
C ALA A 49 3.77 -6.91 3.12
N LYS A 50 2.58 -6.75 3.70
CA LYS A 50 2.16 -7.43 4.93
C LYS A 50 2.12 -8.95 4.76
N ALA A 51 1.56 -9.46 3.66
CA ALA A 51 1.55 -10.90 3.37
C ALA A 51 2.98 -11.46 3.19
N LEU A 52 3.88 -10.66 2.62
CA LEU A 52 5.31 -10.95 2.50
C LEU A 52 6.10 -10.70 3.79
N GLY A 53 5.49 -10.16 4.85
CA GLY A 53 6.16 -9.83 6.11
C GLY A 53 7.35 -8.89 5.93
N ARG A 54 7.29 -8.00 4.93
CA ARG A 54 8.35 -7.05 4.59
C ARG A 54 7.80 -5.62 4.60
N PRO A 55 8.64 -4.61 4.84
CA PRO A 55 8.28 -3.22 4.62
C PRO A 55 7.85 -2.96 3.17
N ILE A 56 6.89 -2.05 2.98
CA ILE A 56 6.35 -1.70 1.66
C ILE A 56 7.44 -1.12 0.75
N GLU A 57 8.41 -0.44 1.33
CA GLU A 57 9.55 0.19 0.69
C GLU A 57 10.55 -0.84 0.14
N GLU A 58 10.63 -2.03 0.74
CA GLU A 58 11.48 -3.12 0.24
C GLU A 58 10.83 -3.86 -0.92
N VAL A 59 9.50 -4.02 -0.86
CA VAL A 59 8.71 -4.67 -1.92
C VAL A 59 8.59 -3.74 -3.13
N PHE A 60 8.31 -2.46 -2.90
CA PHE A 60 8.09 -1.40 -3.88
C PHE A 60 9.07 -0.21 -3.68
N PRO A 61 10.38 -0.42 -3.87
CA PRO A 61 11.38 0.63 -3.65
C PRO A 61 11.27 1.78 -4.65
N ASP A 62 10.70 1.51 -5.82
CA ASP A 62 10.53 2.39 -6.96
C ASP A 62 9.25 3.24 -6.92
N VAL A 63 8.47 3.15 -5.84
CA VAL A 63 7.24 3.94 -5.66
C VAL A 63 7.38 4.82 -4.40
N PRO A 64 7.93 6.04 -4.53
CA PRO A 64 8.14 6.96 -3.42
C PRO A 64 6.86 7.29 -2.64
N GLU A 65 5.71 7.30 -3.33
CA GLU A 65 4.41 7.62 -2.74
C GLU A 65 3.98 6.62 -1.65
N TYR A 66 4.56 5.42 -1.63
CA TYR A 66 4.31 4.42 -0.59
C TYR A 66 5.17 4.62 0.67
N ARG A 67 6.18 5.50 0.63
CA ARG A 67 7.02 5.85 1.78
C ARG A 67 6.38 6.89 2.69
N VAL A 68 5.31 7.54 2.22
CA VAL A 68 4.64 8.60 2.98
C VAL A 68 3.85 7.96 4.11
N ALA A 69 4.24 8.25 5.34
CA ALA A 69 3.52 7.81 6.53
C ALA A 69 2.12 8.47 6.55
N VAL A 70 1.11 7.67 6.24
CA VAL A 70 -0.29 8.06 6.40
C VAL A 70 -0.64 7.97 7.90
N PRO A 71 -1.42 8.91 8.47
CA PRO A 71 -1.84 8.86 9.87
C PRO A 71 -2.42 7.50 10.22
N LYS A 72 -1.82 6.82 11.21
CA LYS A 72 -2.10 5.42 11.55
C LYS A 72 -3.26 5.28 12.53
N ASN A 73 -3.60 6.35 13.24
CA ASN A 73 -4.67 6.39 14.23
C ASN A 73 -5.50 7.67 14.14
N ARG A 74 -6.66 7.66 14.81
CA ARG A 74 -7.62 8.78 14.81
C ARG A 74 -7.01 10.08 15.32
N HIS A 75 -6.17 9.99 16.36
CA HIS A 75 -5.52 11.15 16.97
C HIS A 75 -4.51 11.82 16.01
N GLU A 76 -3.65 11.04 15.35
CA GLU A 76 -2.72 11.54 14.33
C GLU A 76 -3.47 12.15 13.14
N ARG A 77 -4.61 11.56 12.77
CA ARG A 77 -5.46 12.08 11.69
C ARG A 77 -6.06 13.44 12.07
N GLU A 78 -6.65 13.54 13.26
CA GLU A 78 -7.21 14.79 13.79
C GLU A 78 -6.15 15.88 13.92
N GLN A 79 -4.93 15.54 14.36
CA GLN A 79 -3.82 16.48 14.44
C GLN A 79 -3.41 17.00 13.04
N LYS A 80 -3.25 16.09 12.06
CA LYS A 80 -2.93 16.47 10.68
C LYS A 80 -4.05 17.30 10.02
N GLU A 81 -5.30 17.01 10.36
CA GLU A 81 -6.45 17.77 9.88
C GLU A 81 -6.48 19.19 10.47
N ARG A 82 -6.15 19.35 11.76
CA ARG A 82 -5.98 20.67 12.38
C ARG A 82 -4.82 21.45 11.76
N GLU A 83 -3.67 20.82 11.54
CA GLU A 83 -2.53 21.43 10.85
C GLU A 83 -2.93 21.91 9.44
N LEU A 84 -3.69 21.10 8.70
CA LEU A 84 -4.18 21.46 7.37
C LEU A 84 -5.15 22.65 7.41
N ILE A 85 -6.09 22.66 8.36
CA ILE A 85 -7.05 23.77 8.53
C ILE A 85 -6.32 25.07 8.90
N ALA A 86 -5.32 25.01 9.78
CA ALA A 86 -4.52 26.19 10.13
C ALA A 86 -3.77 26.74 8.92
N LEU A 87 -3.10 25.87 8.16
CA LEU A 87 -2.32 26.25 6.97
C LEU A 87 -3.19 26.88 5.87
N LEU A 88 -4.43 26.40 5.68
CA LEU A 88 -5.38 26.97 4.71
C LEU A 88 -6.02 28.28 5.18
N ASN A 89 -6.02 28.56 6.48
CA ASN A 89 -6.59 29.78 7.05
C ASN A 89 -5.56 30.91 7.24
N ASP A 90 -4.26 30.59 7.32
CA ASP A 90 -3.15 31.56 7.40
C ASP A 90 -2.81 32.22 6.03
N GLU A 91 -3.39 31.76 4.91
CA GLU A 91 -3.29 32.44 3.60
C GLU A 91 -4.35 33.55 3.42
N LYS A 92 -4.64 34.33 4.47
CA LYS A 92 -5.51 35.53 4.39
C LYS A 92 -4.84 36.79 4.91
#